data_AF-A0A167VFL6-F1
#
_entry.id   AF-A0A167VFL6-F1
#
_cell.length_a   1.000
_cell.length_b   1.000
_cell.length_c   1.000
_cell.angle_alpha   90.00
_cell.angle_beta   90.00
_cell.angle_gamma   90.00
#
_symmetry.space_group_name_H-M   'P 1'
#
loop_
_entity.id
_entity.type
_entity.pdbx_description
1 polymer ?
#
loop_
_entity_poly.entity_id
_entity_poly.type
_entity_poly.pdbx_seq_one_letter_code
_entity_poly.pdbx_strand_id
1 'polypeptide(L)'
;MDFKNIGKSFSSFGATITPFASRTFQYTKEQLGQVEDKTQMPPDYIDLEKRVDALKQVHQKMLAVTSQYSHEPYDYPPNIKETFQDLGRTVSEKVTLLSAASSPAEAQAALTAPPAAKPQPKTFAHAIARASLASSQSLHQQHTGAGEDPLATALEKYALAMERVGEARLAQDAQIQSQFLAGWTTTLNTNLQFAARARKNVERARLSLDAVKARAKGTTWKLPGTAGGHGAASPRGGGADHHDEPELSPEAQEEIEKAEDEFVTQTEEAFGVMKNVLDTPEPLRNLSELINAQMEYYKRSYEILSELSPLIDGLQVEQEANYRKSRESASSAAQGHPMLVELKNGETLNGHLVQCDTWMNLTLKEVVQTNPDGDSFMRLPEVYVKGNNIKYLRVPDEIIDAVREQQQQQQQQQQQQQQQQHPHHYQSGFRGAGGRGGGNNGGYQRGDGAGGRGGGGDRGDRGDRGDRGGRGGGRGGGRGRGRGQ
;
A
#
# COMPACT_ATOMS: atom_id res chain seq x y z
N MET A 1 -16.28 50.82 -60.22
CA MET A 1 -16.40 49.66 -59.32
C MET A 1 -17.11 48.57 -60.09
N ASP A 2 -16.33 47.63 -60.63
CA ASP A 2 -16.79 46.55 -61.50
C ASP A 2 -17.31 45.36 -60.70
N PHE A 3 -18.61 45.06 -60.83
CA PHE A 3 -19.27 43.87 -60.30
C PHE A 3 -19.35 42.76 -61.36
N LYS A 4 -18.20 42.33 -61.91
CA LYS A 4 -18.16 41.24 -62.92
C LYS A 4 -17.26 40.06 -62.58
N ASN A 5 -16.80 39.92 -61.32
CA ASN A 5 -15.86 38.87 -60.92
C ASN A 5 -16.28 37.97 -59.73
N ILE A 6 -17.54 37.97 -59.30
CA ILE A 6 -18.04 37.05 -58.23
C ILE A 6 -18.89 35.94 -58.85
N GLY A 7 -18.34 35.23 -59.84
CA GLY A 7 -19.02 34.12 -60.51
C GLY A 7 -18.11 33.00 -60.99
N LYS A 8 -16.81 33.06 -60.69
CA LYS A 8 -15.79 32.11 -61.18
C LYS A 8 -14.88 31.57 -60.06
N SER A 9 -15.42 31.34 -58.86
CA SER A 9 -14.65 30.72 -57.76
C SER A 9 -15.38 29.64 -56.95
N PHE A 10 -16.50 29.12 -57.45
CA PHE A 10 -17.23 28.01 -56.80
C PHE A 10 -17.28 26.71 -57.62
N SER A 11 -16.53 26.62 -58.72
CA SER A 11 -16.52 25.44 -59.61
C SER A 11 -15.30 24.52 -59.46
N SER A 12 -14.47 24.68 -58.42
CA SER A 12 -13.30 23.79 -58.19
C SER A 12 -13.30 23.01 -56.87
N PHE A 13 -14.40 23.01 -56.10
CA PHE A 13 -14.47 22.25 -54.84
C PHE A 13 -15.18 20.88 -54.96
N GLY A 14 -15.59 20.48 -56.17
CA GLY A 14 -16.41 19.28 -56.41
C GLY A 14 -15.65 17.99 -56.76
N ALA A 15 -14.32 18.00 -56.83
CA ALA A 15 -13.55 16.87 -57.37
C ALA A 15 -12.71 16.09 -56.34
N THR A 16 -12.89 16.33 -55.03
CA THR A 16 -12.05 15.70 -53.99
C THR A 16 -12.84 15.06 -52.83
N ILE A 17 -14.15 14.87 -52.97
CA ILE A 17 -15.02 14.29 -51.90
C ILE A 17 -15.47 12.84 -52.24
N THR A 18 -14.87 12.19 -53.24
CA THR A 18 -15.29 10.85 -53.72
C THR A 18 -14.32 9.71 -53.39
N PRO A 19 -13.82 9.59 -52.15
CA PRO A 19 -13.54 8.24 -51.59
C PRO A 19 -14.16 7.99 -50.21
N PHE A 20 -14.82 8.97 -49.60
CA PHE A 20 -15.41 8.81 -48.25
C PHE A 20 -16.83 8.23 -48.29
N ALA A 21 -17.60 8.55 -49.33
CA ALA A 21 -18.99 8.11 -49.47
C ALA A 21 -19.12 6.62 -49.81
N SER A 22 -18.26 6.06 -50.68
CA SER A 22 -18.31 4.64 -51.05
C SER A 22 -17.87 3.71 -49.90
N ARG A 23 -16.83 4.10 -49.15
CA ARG A 23 -16.35 3.34 -47.98
C ARG A 23 -17.37 3.30 -46.84
N THR A 24 -18.07 4.41 -46.60
CA THR A 24 -19.11 4.49 -45.56
C THR A 24 -20.38 3.73 -45.97
N PHE A 25 -20.72 3.70 -47.26
CA PHE A 25 -21.88 2.94 -47.79
C PHE A 25 -21.65 1.42 -47.80
N GLN A 26 -20.41 0.97 -48.00
CA GLN A 26 -20.06 -0.45 -47.92
C GLN A 26 -20.20 -0.96 -46.48
N TYR A 27 -19.73 -0.17 -45.49
CA TYR A 27 -19.86 -0.48 -44.07
C TYR A 27 -21.33 -0.61 -43.60
N THR A 28 -22.23 0.25 -44.10
CA THR A 28 -23.68 0.12 -43.82
C THR A 28 -24.33 -1.04 -44.57
N LYS A 29 -23.81 -1.44 -45.73
CA LYS A 29 -24.24 -2.63 -46.47
C LYS A 29 -23.82 -3.95 -45.79
N GLU A 30 -22.66 -3.97 -45.12
CA GLU A 30 -22.14 -5.14 -44.41
C GLU A 30 -22.93 -5.48 -43.12
N GLN A 31 -23.56 -4.49 -42.46
CA GLN A 31 -24.45 -4.71 -41.30
C GLN A 31 -25.83 -5.27 -41.68
N LEU A 32 -26.22 -5.20 -42.97
CA LEU A 32 -27.57 -5.51 -43.47
C LEU A 32 -27.69 -6.84 -44.25
N GLY A 33 -26.63 -7.66 -44.27
CA GLY A 33 -26.78 -9.11 -44.49
C GLY A 33 -26.94 -9.63 -45.91
N GLN A 34 -26.51 -8.90 -46.95
CA GLN A 34 -26.51 -9.42 -48.34
C GLN A 34 -25.20 -9.12 -49.08
N VAL A 35 -24.17 -9.96 -48.91
CA VAL A 35 -23.06 -10.10 -49.88
C VAL A 35 -22.48 -11.52 -49.82
N GLU A 36 -22.57 -12.29 -50.92
CA GLU A 36 -21.97 -13.63 -51.09
C GLU A 36 -20.47 -13.58 -51.43
N ASP A 37 -19.94 -12.43 -51.89
CA ASP A 37 -18.54 -12.21 -52.28
C ASP A 37 -17.75 -11.42 -51.20
N LYS A 38 -17.57 -11.99 -49.99
CA LYS A 38 -16.73 -11.37 -48.94
C LYS A 38 -15.29 -11.88 -49.07
N THR A 39 -14.29 -10.99 -49.26
CA THR A 39 -12.88 -11.42 -49.17
C THR A 39 -12.62 -12.02 -47.79
N GLN A 40 -12.23 -13.29 -47.76
CA GLN A 40 -11.98 -14.03 -46.52
C GLN A 40 -10.55 -13.76 -46.02
N MET A 41 -10.40 -13.69 -44.71
CA MET A 41 -9.08 -13.61 -44.07
C MET A 41 -8.49 -15.02 -43.91
N PRO A 42 -7.17 -15.18 -43.96
CA PRO A 42 -6.53 -16.46 -43.67
C PRO A 42 -6.94 -16.98 -42.28
N PRO A 43 -7.21 -18.30 -42.12
CA PRO A 43 -7.58 -18.87 -40.82
C PRO A 43 -6.60 -18.54 -39.70
N ASP A 44 -5.30 -18.62 -39.98
CA ASP A 44 -4.23 -18.31 -39.02
C ASP A 44 -4.25 -16.84 -38.55
N TYR A 45 -4.66 -15.92 -39.43
CA TYR A 45 -4.83 -14.51 -39.10
C TYR A 45 -5.97 -14.33 -38.10
N ILE A 46 -7.12 -14.97 -38.34
CA ILE A 46 -8.30 -14.91 -37.47
C ILE A 46 -7.95 -15.47 -36.07
N ASP A 47 -7.19 -16.55 -36.01
CA ASP A 47 -6.80 -17.14 -34.73
C ASP A 47 -5.80 -16.26 -33.97
N LEU A 48 -4.88 -15.57 -34.67
CA LEU A 48 -4.04 -14.54 -34.06
C LEU A 48 -4.85 -13.38 -33.51
N GLU A 49 -5.85 -12.89 -34.23
CA GLU A 49 -6.73 -11.81 -33.74
C GLU A 49 -7.40 -12.19 -32.43
N LYS A 50 -8.00 -13.39 -32.36
CA LYS A 50 -8.63 -13.90 -31.13
C LYS A 50 -7.66 -13.95 -29.96
N ARG A 51 -6.42 -14.42 -30.21
CA ARG A 51 -5.39 -14.51 -29.17
C ARG A 51 -4.94 -13.13 -28.68
N VAL A 52 -4.77 -12.16 -29.58
CA VAL A 52 -4.42 -10.78 -29.23
C VAL A 52 -5.55 -10.11 -28.44
N ASP A 53 -6.80 -10.34 -28.82
CA ASP A 53 -7.97 -9.81 -28.10
C ASP A 53 -8.10 -10.43 -26.70
N ALA A 54 -7.86 -11.74 -26.57
CA ALA A 54 -7.78 -12.40 -25.29
C ALA A 54 -6.67 -11.82 -24.41
N LEU A 55 -5.47 -11.60 -24.97
CA LEU A 55 -4.34 -10.98 -24.25
C LEU A 55 -4.68 -9.56 -23.76
N LYS A 56 -5.38 -8.77 -24.58
CA LYS A 56 -5.87 -7.45 -24.18
C LYS A 56 -6.85 -7.53 -23.01
N GLN A 57 -7.81 -8.47 -23.05
CA GLN A 57 -8.76 -8.66 -21.95
C GLN A 57 -8.05 -9.09 -20.66
N VAL A 58 -7.03 -9.94 -20.75
CA VAL A 58 -6.20 -10.33 -19.61
C VAL A 58 -5.54 -9.09 -18.98
N HIS A 59 -4.92 -8.24 -19.80
CA HIS A 59 -4.31 -6.99 -19.33
C HIS A 59 -5.30 -6.06 -18.63
N GLN A 60 -6.48 -5.87 -19.23
CA GLN A 60 -7.54 -5.04 -18.66
C GLN A 60 -8.06 -5.59 -17.32
N LYS A 61 -8.32 -6.90 -17.25
CA LYS A 61 -8.85 -7.53 -16.03
C LYS A 61 -7.87 -7.47 -14.87
N MET A 62 -6.59 -7.73 -15.11
CA MET A 62 -5.58 -7.65 -14.06
C MET A 62 -5.40 -6.21 -13.59
N LEU A 63 -5.22 -5.26 -14.50
CA LEU A 63 -5.04 -3.85 -14.15
C LEU A 63 -6.23 -3.27 -13.40
N ALA A 64 -7.47 -3.72 -13.68
CA ALA A 64 -8.65 -3.26 -12.98
C ALA A 64 -8.63 -3.53 -11.46
N VAL A 65 -7.90 -4.55 -11.01
CA VAL A 65 -7.75 -4.89 -9.59
C VAL A 65 -6.41 -4.41 -9.06
N THR A 66 -5.33 -4.65 -9.79
CA THR A 66 -3.98 -4.35 -9.30
C THR A 66 -3.67 -2.85 -9.33
N SER A 67 -4.41 -2.01 -10.05
CA SER A 67 -4.27 -0.56 -9.96
C SER A 67 -4.46 -0.03 -8.54
N GLN A 68 -5.12 -0.80 -7.67
CA GLN A 68 -5.28 -0.40 -6.27
C GLN A 68 -3.95 -0.27 -5.54
N TYR A 69 -2.89 -0.97 -5.95
CA TYR A 69 -1.54 -0.77 -5.42
C TYR A 69 -0.97 0.64 -5.64
N SER A 70 -1.56 1.45 -6.52
CA SER A 70 -1.25 2.88 -6.68
C SER A 70 -1.96 3.79 -5.68
N HIS A 71 -2.95 3.28 -4.96
CA HIS A 71 -3.75 4.04 -4.00
C HIS A 71 -3.32 3.68 -2.58
N GLU A 72 -2.35 4.41 -2.01
CA GLU A 72 -1.79 4.13 -0.68
C GLU A 72 -2.78 3.67 0.41
N PRO A 73 -3.98 4.27 0.59
CA PRO A 73 -4.96 3.83 1.59
C PRO A 73 -5.91 2.71 1.13
N TYR A 74 -5.55 1.86 0.15
CA TYR A 74 -6.46 0.82 -0.38
C TYR A 74 -6.86 -0.24 0.66
N ASP A 75 -6.02 -0.48 1.66
CA ASP A 75 -6.22 -1.41 2.78
C ASP A 75 -6.85 -0.74 4.00
N TYR A 76 -6.93 0.60 3.99
CA TYR A 76 -7.53 1.41 5.03
C TYR A 76 -8.28 2.60 4.44
N PRO A 77 -9.49 2.36 3.91
CA PRO A 77 -10.32 3.41 3.33
C PRO A 77 -10.55 4.54 4.34
N PRO A 78 -10.64 5.80 3.87
CA PRO A 78 -10.69 6.96 4.76
C PRO A 78 -11.86 6.87 5.76
N ASN A 79 -11.50 6.70 7.03
CA ASN A 79 -12.42 6.83 8.16
C ASN A 79 -12.52 8.32 8.54
N ILE A 80 -13.74 8.88 8.54
CA ILE A 80 -14.03 10.30 8.83
C ILE A 80 -13.56 10.74 10.25
N LYS A 81 -13.15 9.79 11.10
CA LYS A 81 -12.77 10.01 12.50
C LYS A 81 -11.27 10.19 12.77
N GLU A 82 -10.39 10.07 11.78
CA GLU A 82 -8.94 10.31 12.03
C GLU A 82 -8.65 11.81 12.11
N THR A 83 -8.09 12.25 13.24
CA THR A 83 -7.81 13.66 13.53
C THR A 83 -6.50 14.09 12.86
N PHE A 84 -6.48 15.25 12.19
CA PHE A 84 -5.32 15.81 11.49
C PHE A 84 -4.05 15.99 12.35
N GLN A 85 -4.18 16.00 13.68
CA GLN A 85 -3.05 16.10 14.62
C GLN A 85 -2.18 14.84 14.65
N ASP A 86 -2.74 13.66 14.30
CA ASP A 86 -2.00 12.39 14.40
C ASP A 86 -1.04 12.15 13.24
N LEU A 87 -1.22 12.86 12.11
CA LEU A 87 -0.51 12.67 10.83
C LEU A 87 0.84 13.39 10.72
N GLY A 88 1.26 14.11 11.76
CA GLY A 88 2.43 14.99 11.69
C GLY A 88 3.79 14.29 11.70
N ARG A 89 3.94 13.16 12.40
CA ARG A 89 5.24 12.47 12.60
C ARG A 89 5.09 10.95 12.58
N THR A 90 6.17 10.25 12.22
CA THR A 90 6.24 8.79 12.29
C THR A 90 6.21 8.30 13.75
N VAL A 91 5.79 7.06 13.99
CA VAL A 91 5.69 6.48 15.34
C VAL A 91 7.10 6.34 15.94
N SER A 92 8.08 5.94 15.15
CA SER A 92 9.47 5.78 15.55
C SER A 92 10.10 7.10 15.96
N GLU A 93 9.85 8.19 15.22
CA GLU A 93 10.26 9.53 15.63
C GLU A 93 9.63 9.92 16.97
N LYS A 94 8.33 9.68 17.14
CA LYS A 94 7.63 9.98 18.40
C LYS A 94 8.22 9.18 19.57
N VAL A 95 8.48 7.89 19.42
CA VAL A 95 9.10 7.06 20.47
C VAL A 95 10.51 7.54 20.81
N THR A 96 11.31 7.88 19.79
CA THR A 96 12.68 8.40 19.99
C THR A 96 12.66 9.70 20.80
N LEU A 97 11.76 10.62 20.44
CA LEU A 97 11.58 11.89 21.16
C LEU A 97 11.11 11.69 22.59
N LEU A 98 10.23 10.71 22.83
CA LEU A 98 9.78 10.35 24.17
C LEU A 98 10.90 9.75 25.00
N SER A 99 11.73 8.89 24.42
CA SER A 99 12.89 8.31 25.11
C SER A 99 13.95 9.33 25.49
N ALA A 100 14.00 10.46 24.77
CA ALA A 100 14.92 11.56 25.05
C ALA A 100 14.36 12.56 26.07
N ALA A 101 13.05 12.54 26.33
CA ALA A 101 12.41 13.49 27.22
C ALA A 101 12.64 13.12 28.69
N SER A 102 13.08 14.09 29.48
CA SER A 102 13.35 13.94 30.92
C SER A 102 12.16 14.31 31.81
N SER A 103 11.11 14.89 31.22
CA SER A 103 9.89 15.29 31.94
C SER A 103 8.63 15.17 31.07
N PRO A 104 7.43 15.02 31.67
CA PRO A 104 6.16 15.02 30.93
C PRO A 104 5.93 16.30 30.13
N ALA A 105 6.40 17.45 30.63
CA ALA A 105 6.30 18.72 29.92
C ALA A 105 7.20 18.77 28.68
N GLU A 106 8.41 18.22 28.79
CA GLU A 106 9.34 18.09 27.66
C GLU A 106 8.81 17.12 26.59
N ALA A 107 8.25 15.98 27.02
CA ALA A 107 7.60 15.01 26.15
C ALA A 107 6.42 15.64 25.36
N GLN A 108 5.55 16.39 26.03
CA GLN A 108 4.42 17.07 25.39
C GLN A 108 4.87 18.16 24.41
N ALA A 109 5.91 18.93 24.75
CA ALA A 109 6.48 19.94 23.86
C ALA A 109 7.14 19.30 22.63
N ALA A 110 7.85 18.19 22.82
CA ALA A 110 8.50 17.45 21.75
C ALA A 110 7.47 16.92 20.74
N LEU A 111 6.35 16.35 21.19
CA LEU A 111 5.31 15.77 20.32
C LEU A 111 4.46 16.81 19.57
N THR A 112 4.28 18.01 20.12
CA THR A 112 3.42 19.07 19.56
C THR A 112 4.17 20.07 18.68
N ALA A 113 5.50 20.04 18.68
CA ALA A 113 6.30 20.90 17.82
C ALA A 113 5.99 20.62 16.31
N PRO A 114 5.96 21.65 15.44
CA PRO A 114 5.66 21.47 14.03
C PRO A 114 6.60 20.43 13.39
N PRO A 115 6.08 19.46 12.63
CA PRO A 115 6.91 18.43 12.04
C PRO A 115 7.78 19.00 10.91
N ALA A 116 9.06 18.65 10.91
CA ALA A 116 9.96 18.84 9.77
C ALA A 116 9.89 17.66 8.77
N ALA A 117 9.14 16.60 9.10
CA ALA A 117 9.12 15.31 8.40
C ALA A 117 8.00 15.19 7.36
N LYS A 118 8.12 14.18 6.48
CA LYS A 118 7.09 13.81 5.50
C LYS A 118 5.79 13.39 6.24
N PRO A 119 4.61 13.71 5.68
CA PRO A 119 3.33 13.30 6.27
C PRO A 119 3.29 11.79 6.46
N GLN A 120 2.75 11.34 7.59
CA GLN A 120 2.76 9.92 7.92
C GLN A 120 1.92 9.10 6.92
N PRO A 121 2.37 7.90 6.52
CA PRO A 121 1.62 7.09 5.58
C PRO A 121 0.25 6.63 6.14
N LYS A 122 -0.67 6.38 5.22
CA LYS A 122 -2.09 6.07 5.48
C LYS A 122 -2.45 4.61 5.28
N THR A 123 -1.46 3.71 5.31
CA THR A 123 -1.73 2.27 5.28
C THR A 123 -2.36 1.82 6.59
N PHE A 124 -3.05 0.66 6.58
CA PHE A 124 -3.70 0.15 7.78
C PHE A 124 -2.72 -0.10 8.92
N ALA A 125 -1.53 -0.63 8.60
CA ALA A 125 -0.48 -0.89 9.57
C ALA A 125 0.01 0.39 10.27
N HIS A 126 0.16 1.49 9.53
CA HIS A 126 0.51 2.79 10.14
C HIS A 126 -0.63 3.35 11.00
N ALA A 127 -1.89 3.12 10.63
CA ALA A 127 -3.04 3.50 11.46
C ALA A 127 -3.06 2.73 12.79
N ILE A 128 -2.80 1.41 12.77
CA ILE A 128 -2.64 0.59 13.98
C ILE A 128 -1.48 1.11 14.83
N ALA A 129 -0.34 1.43 14.20
CA ALA A 129 0.84 1.94 14.89
C ALA A 129 0.52 3.25 15.65
N ARG A 130 -0.15 4.19 14.98
CA ARG A 130 -0.62 5.45 15.61
C ARG A 130 -1.54 5.19 16.80
N ALA A 131 -2.57 4.36 16.59
CA ALA A 131 -3.57 4.07 17.62
C ALA A 131 -2.95 3.40 18.84
N SER A 132 -2.00 2.47 18.62
CA SER A 132 -1.29 1.76 19.69
C SER A 132 -0.41 2.72 20.49
N LEU A 133 0.35 3.60 19.81
CA LEU A 133 1.18 4.60 20.47
C LEU A 133 0.35 5.59 21.29
N ALA A 134 -0.75 6.11 20.72
CA ALA A 134 -1.65 7.03 21.42
C ALA A 134 -2.30 6.36 22.64
N SER A 135 -2.62 5.07 22.55
CA SER A 135 -3.15 4.27 23.66
C SER A 135 -2.11 4.08 24.76
N SER A 136 -0.85 3.79 24.41
CA SER A 136 0.25 3.73 25.39
C SER A 136 0.41 5.07 26.13
N GLN A 137 0.42 6.18 25.41
CA GLN A 137 0.55 7.51 26.01
C GLN A 137 -0.61 7.80 26.98
N SER A 138 -1.82 7.42 26.61
CA SER A 138 -3.01 7.58 27.47
C SER A 138 -2.88 6.77 28.76
N LEU A 139 -2.35 5.54 28.68
CA LEU A 139 -2.09 4.71 29.86
C LEU A 139 -0.99 5.32 30.73
N HIS A 140 0.13 5.75 30.15
CA HIS A 140 1.21 6.42 30.89
C HIS A 140 0.75 7.69 31.61
N GLN A 141 -0.11 8.50 30.99
CA GLN A 141 -0.62 9.73 31.60
C GLN A 141 -1.56 9.47 32.78
N GLN A 142 -2.31 8.36 32.75
CA GLN A 142 -3.27 7.99 33.80
C GLN A 142 -2.65 7.05 34.85
N HIS A 143 -1.47 6.51 34.59
CA HIS A 143 -0.80 5.58 35.50
C HIS A 143 -0.23 6.32 36.72
N THR A 144 -0.90 6.18 37.86
CA THR A 144 -0.46 6.72 39.16
C THR A 144 0.29 5.70 40.01
N GLY A 145 0.49 4.48 39.51
CA GLY A 145 1.22 3.41 40.19
C GLY A 145 2.74 3.61 40.12
N ALA A 146 3.48 2.86 40.94
CA ALA A 146 4.93 2.78 40.82
C ALA A 146 5.32 1.74 39.75
N GLY A 147 6.16 2.12 38.79
CA GLY A 147 6.61 1.28 37.68
C GLY A 147 6.00 1.68 36.32
N GLU A 148 6.42 0.98 35.26
CA GLU A 148 5.82 1.11 33.92
C GLU A 148 4.56 0.25 33.83
N ASP A 149 3.55 0.73 33.08
CA ASP A 149 2.35 -0.06 32.79
C ASP A 149 2.69 -1.13 31.73
N PRO A 150 2.57 -2.44 32.04
CA PRO A 150 2.97 -3.49 31.11
C PRO A 150 2.23 -3.45 29.77
N LEU A 151 0.96 -3.02 29.77
CA LEU A 151 0.16 -2.89 28.57
C LEU A 151 0.62 -1.67 27.75
N ALA A 152 0.97 -0.56 28.40
CA ALA A 152 1.53 0.60 27.72
C ALA A 152 2.86 0.25 27.03
N THR A 153 3.77 -0.43 27.73
CA THR A 153 5.04 -0.92 27.17
C THR A 153 4.80 -1.91 26.01
N ALA A 154 3.84 -2.82 26.13
CA ALA A 154 3.46 -3.74 25.06
C ALA A 154 2.93 -2.99 23.81
N LEU A 155 2.08 -1.98 24.01
CA LEU A 155 1.51 -1.18 22.93
C LEU A 155 2.56 -0.35 22.20
N GLU A 156 3.60 0.15 22.87
CA GLU A 156 4.74 0.83 22.22
C GLU A 156 5.54 -0.11 21.31
N LYS A 157 5.86 -1.32 21.81
CA LYS A 157 6.57 -2.33 21.01
C LYS A 157 5.73 -2.75 19.82
N TYR A 158 4.43 -2.94 20.01
CA TYR A 158 3.50 -3.25 18.92
C TYR A 158 3.41 -2.10 17.91
N ALA A 159 3.38 -0.84 18.36
CA ALA A 159 3.34 0.33 17.49
C ALA A 159 4.55 0.38 16.55
N LEU A 160 5.76 0.19 17.08
CA LEU A 160 7.00 0.16 16.29
C LEU A 160 7.04 -1.00 15.30
N ALA A 161 6.58 -2.18 15.71
CA ALA A 161 6.50 -3.34 14.83
C ALA A 161 5.54 -3.09 13.66
N MET A 162 4.36 -2.54 13.94
CA MET A 162 3.35 -2.24 12.92
C MET A 162 3.78 -1.12 11.98
N GLU A 163 4.58 -0.16 12.44
CA GLU A 163 5.22 0.81 11.56
C GLU A 163 6.17 0.14 10.56
N ARG A 164 7.07 -0.75 11.02
CA ARG A 164 7.97 -1.52 10.15
C ARG A 164 7.19 -2.38 9.14
N VAL A 165 6.05 -2.97 9.56
CA VAL A 165 5.15 -3.71 8.64
C VAL A 165 4.56 -2.78 7.59
N GLY A 166 4.15 -1.58 8.00
CA GLY A 166 3.68 -0.54 7.10
C GLY A 166 4.72 -0.09 6.09
N GLU A 167 5.98 0.09 6.49
CA GLU A 167 7.09 0.41 5.59
C GLU A 167 7.34 -0.71 4.57
N ALA A 168 7.34 -1.97 5.01
CA ALA A 168 7.46 -3.12 4.13
C ALA A 168 6.34 -3.16 3.07
N ARG A 169 5.11 -2.78 3.47
CA ARG A 169 3.99 -2.64 2.53
C ARG A 169 4.27 -1.54 1.49
N LEU A 170 4.71 -0.36 1.91
CA LEU A 170 5.02 0.73 0.97
C LEU A 170 6.11 0.32 -0.03
N ALA A 171 7.09 -0.46 0.41
CA ALA A 171 8.11 -1.02 -0.47
C ALA A 171 7.52 -1.98 -1.53
N GLN A 172 6.64 -2.90 -1.11
CA GLN A 172 5.90 -3.77 -2.03
C GLN A 172 5.12 -2.97 -3.08
N ASP A 173 4.34 -1.98 -2.64
CA ASP A 173 3.54 -1.17 -3.56
C ASP A 173 4.42 -0.43 -4.57
N ALA A 174 5.54 0.14 -4.13
CA ALA A 174 6.48 0.82 -5.00
C ALA A 174 7.07 -0.13 -6.06
N GLN A 175 7.43 -1.36 -5.67
CA GLN A 175 7.89 -2.40 -6.59
C GLN A 175 6.79 -2.81 -7.58
N ILE A 176 5.57 -3.07 -7.11
CA ILE A 176 4.43 -3.44 -7.97
C ILE A 176 4.11 -2.33 -8.96
N GLN A 177 4.09 -1.08 -8.52
CA GLN A 177 3.82 0.06 -9.40
C GLN A 177 4.87 0.18 -10.52
N SER A 178 6.16 0.10 -10.15
CA SER A 178 7.27 0.31 -11.09
C SER A 178 7.53 -0.88 -12.01
N GLN A 179 7.30 -2.11 -11.55
CA GLN A 179 7.71 -3.31 -12.28
C GLN A 179 6.55 -4.09 -12.90
N PHE A 180 5.37 -4.09 -12.27
CA PHE A 180 4.19 -4.78 -12.79
C PHE A 180 3.24 -3.82 -13.52
N LEU A 181 2.71 -2.80 -12.81
CA LEU A 181 1.71 -1.89 -13.38
C LEU A 181 2.24 -1.10 -14.58
N ALA A 182 3.47 -0.60 -14.51
CA ALA A 182 4.09 0.12 -15.61
C ALA A 182 4.28 -0.77 -16.86
N GLY A 183 4.74 -2.02 -16.69
CA GLY A 183 4.94 -2.97 -17.78
C GLY A 183 3.63 -3.39 -18.45
N TRP A 184 2.61 -3.71 -17.64
CA TRP A 184 1.28 -4.08 -18.14
C TRP A 184 0.57 -2.90 -18.82
N THR A 185 0.71 -1.69 -18.28
CA THR A 185 0.17 -0.47 -18.89
C THR A 185 0.85 -0.18 -20.22
N THR A 186 2.17 -0.33 -20.31
CA THR A 186 2.92 -0.17 -21.56
C THR A 186 2.48 -1.18 -22.61
N THR A 187 2.32 -2.46 -22.25
CA THR A 187 1.86 -3.50 -23.17
C THR A 187 0.45 -3.19 -23.70
N LEU A 188 -0.44 -2.71 -22.85
CA LEU A 188 -1.81 -2.35 -23.23
C LEU A 188 -1.89 -1.08 -24.09
N ASN A 189 -1.13 -0.03 -23.75
CA ASN A 189 -1.22 1.26 -24.42
C ASN A 189 -0.31 1.41 -25.64
N THR A 190 0.69 0.54 -25.80
CA THR A 190 1.66 0.61 -26.91
C THR A 190 1.54 -0.62 -27.80
N ASN A 191 1.96 -1.79 -27.30
CA ASN A 191 2.07 -3.02 -28.09
C ASN A 191 0.71 -3.47 -28.65
N LEU A 192 -0.31 -3.53 -27.78
CA LEU A 192 -1.67 -3.89 -28.18
C LEU A 192 -2.35 -2.79 -29.03
N GLN A 193 -1.95 -1.51 -28.86
CA GLN A 193 -2.42 -0.45 -29.76
C GLN A 193 -1.82 -0.56 -31.16
N PHE A 194 -0.56 -0.97 -31.30
CA PHE A 194 0.05 -1.23 -32.61
C PHE A 194 -0.66 -2.38 -33.34
N ALA A 195 -0.94 -3.49 -32.64
CA ALA A 195 -1.73 -4.58 -33.20
C ALA A 195 -3.14 -4.11 -33.63
N ALA A 196 -3.82 -3.31 -32.80
CA ALA A 196 -5.13 -2.76 -33.15
C ALA A 196 -5.10 -1.83 -34.37
N ARG A 197 -4.03 -1.05 -34.57
CA ARG A 197 -3.85 -0.20 -35.76
C ARG A 197 -3.59 -1.06 -37.00
N ALA A 198 -2.73 -2.06 -36.91
CA ALA A 198 -2.43 -2.96 -38.02
C ALA A 198 -3.68 -3.71 -38.50
N ARG A 199 -4.50 -4.23 -37.56
CA ARG A 199 -5.81 -4.85 -37.88
C ARG A 199 -6.76 -3.91 -38.61
N LYS A 200 -6.86 -2.64 -38.17
CA LYS A 200 -7.66 -1.63 -38.87
C LYS A 200 -7.17 -1.36 -40.30
N ASN A 201 -5.86 -1.45 -40.55
CA ASN A 201 -5.33 -1.29 -41.90
C ASN A 201 -5.67 -2.48 -42.79
N VAL A 202 -5.59 -3.71 -42.27
CA VAL A 202 -6.04 -4.92 -42.98
C VAL A 202 -7.52 -4.82 -43.34
N GLU A 203 -8.37 -4.41 -42.40
CA GLU A 203 -9.80 -4.21 -42.66
C GLU A 203 -10.04 -3.16 -43.75
N ARG A 204 -9.29 -2.05 -43.73
CA ARG A 204 -9.36 -1.02 -44.78
C ARG A 204 -8.91 -1.54 -46.14
N ALA A 205 -7.81 -2.28 -46.20
CA ALA A 205 -7.31 -2.86 -47.44
C ALA A 205 -8.30 -3.89 -48.00
N ARG A 206 -8.88 -4.74 -47.14
CA ARG A 206 -9.94 -5.68 -47.50
C ARG A 206 -11.16 -4.98 -48.11
N LEU A 207 -11.67 -3.94 -47.43
CA LEU A 207 -12.82 -3.16 -47.93
C LEU A 207 -12.50 -2.45 -49.26
N SER A 208 -11.25 -2.01 -49.45
CA SER A 208 -10.79 -1.41 -50.70
C SER A 208 -10.80 -2.44 -51.83
N LEU A 209 -10.25 -3.64 -51.58
CA LEU A 209 -10.25 -4.76 -52.52
C LEU A 209 -11.68 -5.18 -52.91
N ASP A 210 -12.56 -5.33 -51.92
CA ASP A 210 -13.98 -5.67 -52.15
C ASP A 210 -14.67 -4.59 -53.01
N ALA A 211 -14.36 -3.30 -52.79
CA ALA A 211 -14.92 -2.19 -53.56
C ALA A 211 -14.38 -2.14 -55.00
N VAL A 212 -13.09 -2.42 -55.23
CA VAL A 212 -12.48 -2.48 -56.57
C VAL A 212 -13.05 -3.67 -57.35
N LYS A 213 -13.12 -4.86 -56.74
CA LYS A 213 -13.74 -6.05 -57.34
C LYS A 213 -15.21 -5.80 -57.73
N ALA A 214 -16.00 -5.15 -56.87
CA ALA A 214 -17.39 -4.83 -57.17
C ALA A 214 -17.56 -3.82 -58.33
N ARG A 215 -16.62 -2.86 -58.46
CA ARG A 215 -16.60 -1.92 -59.60
C ARG A 215 -16.24 -2.63 -60.90
N ALA A 216 -15.22 -3.48 -60.86
CA ALA A 216 -14.73 -4.21 -62.02
C ALA A 216 -15.76 -5.22 -62.57
N LYS A 217 -16.53 -5.88 -61.70
CA LYS A 217 -17.65 -6.77 -62.09
C LYS A 217 -18.90 -6.02 -62.57
N GLY A 218 -18.86 -4.69 -62.71
CA GLY A 218 -20.02 -3.89 -63.14
C GLY A 218 -21.20 -3.90 -62.17
N THR A 219 -20.97 -4.28 -60.90
CA THR A 219 -22.01 -4.37 -59.86
C THR A 219 -22.32 -3.01 -59.23
N THR A 220 -22.14 -1.92 -59.98
CA THR A 220 -22.58 -0.58 -59.60
C THR A 220 -24.10 -0.53 -59.56
N TRP A 221 -24.64 -0.47 -58.35
CA TRP A 221 -26.06 -0.30 -58.05
C TRP A 221 -26.68 0.82 -58.90
N LYS A 222 -27.62 0.46 -59.80
CA LYS A 222 -28.54 1.42 -60.43
C LYS A 222 -29.59 1.80 -59.39
N LEU A 223 -29.65 3.08 -59.01
CA LEU A 223 -30.67 3.62 -58.11
C LEU A 223 -32.08 3.38 -58.72
N PRO A 224 -33.02 2.72 -58.01
CA PRO A 224 -34.41 2.68 -58.45
C PRO A 224 -35.03 4.05 -58.15
N GLY A 225 -35.18 4.89 -59.18
CA GLY A 225 -35.94 6.14 -59.06
C GLY A 225 -35.56 7.32 -59.95
N THR A 226 -34.41 7.33 -60.61
CA THR A 226 -34.06 8.41 -61.56
C THR A 226 -34.33 7.98 -62.99
N ALA A 227 -35.61 8.01 -63.37
CA ALA A 227 -36.03 8.11 -64.75
C ALA A 227 -35.83 9.56 -65.22
N GLY A 228 -35.04 9.76 -66.28
CA GLY A 228 -34.98 11.04 -66.97
C GLY A 228 -33.80 11.19 -67.93
N GLY A 229 -34.00 10.82 -69.20
CA GLY A 229 -33.35 11.54 -70.32
C GLY A 229 -32.50 10.73 -71.31
N HIS A 230 -33.15 10.30 -72.39
CA HIS A 230 -32.68 10.20 -73.78
C HIS A 230 -31.61 9.18 -74.20
N GLY A 231 -32.02 8.29 -75.13
CA GLY A 231 -31.12 7.58 -76.02
C GLY A 231 -31.68 6.25 -76.55
N ALA A 232 -32.87 6.27 -77.15
CA ALA A 232 -33.43 5.09 -77.83
C ALA A 232 -32.72 4.84 -79.17
N ALA A 233 -32.08 3.69 -79.31
CA ALA A 233 -31.89 3.01 -80.58
C ALA A 233 -31.86 1.49 -80.33
N SER A 234 -32.91 0.80 -80.77
CA SER A 234 -32.87 -0.65 -81.03
C SER A 234 -32.36 -0.88 -82.46
N PRO A 235 -31.81 -2.07 -82.81
CA PRO A 235 -32.68 -3.19 -83.15
C PRO A 235 -32.14 -4.61 -82.81
N ARG A 236 -33.04 -5.42 -82.23
CA ARG A 236 -33.46 -6.78 -82.65
C ARG A 236 -32.44 -7.78 -83.26
N GLY A 237 -32.30 -8.93 -82.60
CA GLY A 237 -31.74 -10.22 -83.07
C GLY A 237 -30.97 -10.87 -81.90
N GLY A 238 -31.28 -12.04 -81.33
CA GLY A 238 -31.67 -13.30 -81.96
C GLY A 238 -30.43 -14.21 -82.01
N GLY A 239 -30.07 -14.89 -80.90
CA GLY A 239 -29.00 -15.89 -80.92
C GLY A 239 -28.34 -16.16 -79.56
N ALA A 240 -28.40 -17.43 -79.16
CA ALA A 240 -27.48 -18.20 -78.31
C ALA A 240 -26.93 -17.57 -77.01
N ASP A 241 -27.34 -18.21 -75.93
CA ASP A 241 -26.72 -18.29 -74.61
C ASP A 241 -25.23 -18.65 -74.72
N HIS A 242 -24.38 -17.64 -74.89
CA HIS A 242 -22.96 -17.72 -74.57
C HIS A 242 -22.80 -17.10 -73.19
N HIS A 243 -22.36 -17.92 -72.24
CA HIS A 243 -21.74 -17.47 -71.00
C HIS A 243 -20.44 -16.73 -71.35
N ASP A 244 -20.56 -15.52 -71.90
CA ASP A 244 -19.47 -14.56 -71.93
C ASP A 244 -19.37 -14.03 -70.50
N GLU A 245 -18.49 -14.64 -69.70
CA GLU A 245 -17.92 -13.89 -68.57
C GLU A 245 -17.45 -12.55 -69.14
N PRO A 246 -17.86 -11.41 -68.55
CA PRO A 246 -17.39 -10.13 -69.04
C PRO A 246 -15.86 -10.13 -68.88
N GLU A 247 -15.13 -10.25 -70.00
CA GLU A 247 -13.67 -10.11 -70.00
C GLU A 247 -13.35 -8.77 -69.33
N LEU A 248 -12.78 -8.85 -68.12
CA LEU A 248 -12.41 -7.66 -67.37
C LEU A 248 -11.44 -6.84 -68.23
N SER A 249 -11.65 -5.52 -68.29
CA SER A 249 -10.72 -4.66 -68.99
C SER A 249 -9.31 -4.81 -68.40
N PRO A 250 -8.24 -4.72 -69.20
CA PRO A 250 -6.87 -4.82 -68.70
C PRO A 250 -6.58 -3.82 -67.56
N GLU A 251 -7.16 -2.63 -67.64
CA GLU A 251 -7.08 -1.58 -66.62
C GLU A 251 -7.78 -1.98 -65.30
N ALA A 252 -8.93 -2.66 -65.37
CA ALA A 252 -9.62 -3.17 -64.18
C ALA A 252 -8.90 -4.37 -63.55
N GLN A 253 -8.20 -5.18 -64.35
CA GLN A 253 -7.35 -6.26 -63.85
C GLN A 253 -6.14 -5.70 -63.07
N GLU A 254 -5.46 -4.69 -63.62
CA GLU A 254 -4.33 -4.01 -62.96
C GLU A 254 -4.76 -3.33 -61.64
N GLU A 255 -5.93 -2.69 -61.60
CA GLU A 255 -6.47 -2.09 -60.36
C GLU A 255 -6.78 -3.15 -59.29
N ILE A 256 -7.30 -4.33 -59.68
CA ILE A 256 -7.54 -5.44 -58.77
C ILE A 256 -6.22 -5.99 -58.23
N GLU A 257 -5.25 -6.28 -59.09
CA GLU A 257 -3.94 -6.82 -58.72
C GLU A 257 -3.25 -5.92 -57.68
N LYS A 258 -3.24 -4.60 -57.94
CA LYS A 258 -2.69 -3.63 -57.00
C LYS A 258 -3.40 -3.63 -55.63
N ALA A 259 -4.73 -3.78 -55.61
CA ALA A 259 -5.49 -3.84 -54.37
C ALA A 259 -5.30 -5.18 -53.63
N GLU A 260 -5.03 -6.28 -54.35
CA GLU A 260 -4.67 -7.57 -53.78
C GLU A 260 -3.29 -7.51 -53.13
N ASP A 261 -2.30 -6.93 -53.80
CA ASP A 261 -0.96 -6.72 -53.26
C ASP A 261 -0.96 -5.88 -51.98
N GLU A 262 -1.76 -4.80 -51.95
CA GLU A 262 -1.92 -3.96 -50.75
C GLU A 262 -2.56 -4.75 -49.60
N PHE A 263 -3.58 -5.57 -49.89
CA PHE A 263 -4.22 -6.42 -48.89
C PHE A 263 -3.28 -7.49 -48.33
N VAL A 264 -2.51 -8.17 -49.19
CA VAL A 264 -1.50 -9.15 -48.77
C VAL A 264 -0.45 -8.48 -47.90
N THR A 265 0.11 -7.35 -48.37
CA THR A 265 1.12 -6.58 -47.63
C THR A 265 0.64 -6.19 -46.23
N GLN A 266 -0.55 -5.60 -46.13
CA GLN A 266 -1.10 -5.21 -44.83
C GLN A 266 -1.39 -6.41 -43.92
N THR A 267 -1.79 -7.54 -44.49
CA THR A 267 -2.05 -8.78 -43.75
C THR A 267 -0.76 -9.36 -43.17
N GLU A 268 0.33 -9.38 -43.94
CA GLU A 268 1.66 -9.83 -43.50
C GLU A 268 2.23 -8.92 -42.41
N GLU A 269 2.13 -7.59 -42.58
CA GLU A 269 2.53 -6.62 -41.56
C GLU A 269 1.78 -6.84 -40.25
N ALA A 270 0.44 -6.96 -40.32
CA ALA A 270 -0.39 -7.20 -39.14
C ALA A 270 -0.09 -8.56 -38.49
N PHE A 271 0.17 -9.60 -39.27
CA PHE A 271 0.60 -10.90 -38.76
C PHE A 271 1.89 -10.78 -37.94
N GLY A 272 2.91 -10.10 -38.49
CA GLY A 272 4.17 -9.86 -37.81
C GLY A 272 4.00 -9.08 -36.50
N VAL A 273 3.23 -7.99 -36.51
CA VAL A 273 2.96 -7.19 -35.30
C VAL A 273 2.21 -8.00 -34.25
N MET A 274 1.14 -8.72 -34.62
CA MET A 274 0.36 -9.52 -33.68
C MET A 274 1.20 -10.66 -33.06
N LYS A 275 2.03 -11.32 -33.86
CA LYS A 275 2.94 -12.35 -33.36
C LYS A 275 3.95 -11.78 -32.37
N ASN A 276 4.57 -10.64 -32.67
CA ASN A 276 5.50 -9.97 -31.76
C ASN A 276 4.85 -9.60 -30.41
N VAL A 277 3.58 -9.19 -30.43
CA VAL A 277 2.81 -8.89 -29.22
C VAL A 277 2.53 -10.13 -28.38
N LEU A 278 2.35 -11.30 -29.00
CA LEU A 278 2.10 -12.57 -28.30
C LEU A 278 3.38 -13.26 -27.82
N ASP A 279 4.48 -13.10 -28.54
CA ASP A 279 5.76 -13.77 -28.26
C ASP A 279 6.64 -13.00 -27.27
N THR A 280 6.25 -11.77 -26.89
CA THR A 280 6.99 -10.99 -25.90
C THR A 280 6.97 -11.65 -24.51
N PRO A 281 8.13 -11.81 -23.83
CA PRO A 281 8.18 -12.41 -22.50
C PRO A 281 7.77 -11.42 -21.39
N GLU A 282 7.56 -10.15 -21.70
CA GLU A 282 7.34 -9.09 -20.71
C GLU A 282 6.16 -9.36 -19.75
N PRO A 283 4.96 -9.77 -20.18
CA PRO A 283 3.86 -10.03 -19.25
C PRO A 283 4.18 -11.11 -18.21
N LEU A 284 4.91 -12.15 -18.60
CA LEU A 284 5.36 -13.21 -17.69
C LEU A 284 6.43 -12.70 -16.73
N ARG A 285 7.40 -11.93 -17.23
CA ARG A 285 8.41 -11.29 -16.38
C ARG A 285 7.76 -10.38 -15.35
N ASN A 286 6.84 -9.50 -15.77
CA ASN A 286 6.11 -8.62 -14.88
C ASN A 286 5.31 -9.41 -13.83
N LEU A 287 4.65 -10.50 -14.21
CA LEU A 287 3.94 -11.36 -13.26
C LEU A 287 4.87 -11.96 -12.22
N SER A 288 6.09 -12.38 -12.62
CA SER A 288 7.11 -12.83 -11.68
C SER A 288 7.49 -11.73 -10.68
N GLU A 289 7.63 -10.47 -11.13
CA GLU A 289 7.96 -9.36 -10.24
C GLU A 289 6.83 -9.04 -9.26
N LEU A 290 5.57 -9.16 -9.67
CA LEU A 290 4.42 -9.04 -8.77
C LEU A 290 4.49 -10.08 -7.64
N ILE A 291 4.76 -11.34 -7.99
CA ILE A 291 4.87 -12.43 -7.01
C ILE A 291 6.05 -12.18 -6.07
N ASN A 292 7.21 -11.76 -6.60
CA ASN A 292 8.40 -11.46 -5.79
C ASN A 292 8.14 -10.33 -4.79
N ALA A 293 7.52 -9.23 -5.22
CA ALA A 293 7.18 -8.12 -4.33
C ALA A 293 6.25 -8.54 -3.20
N GLN A 294 5.22 -9.36 -3.50
CA GLN A 294 4.31 -9.91 -2.50
C GLN A 294 5.02 -10.84 -1.52
N MET A 295 5.87 -11.75 -2.02
CA MET A 295 6.64 -12.67 -1.18
C MET A 295 7.56 -11.92 -0.23
N GLU A 296 8.26 -10.89 -0.71
CA GLU A 296 9.16 -10.07 0.11
C GLU A 296 8.41 -9.40 1.28
N TYR A 297 7.25 -8.81 1.00
CA TYR A 297 6.40 -8.20 2.03
C TYR A 297 5.90 -9.21 3.07
N TYR A 298 5.34 -10.34 2.65
CA TYR A 298 4.82 -11.34 3.59
C TYR A 298 5.93 -11.94 4.45
N LYS A 299 7.09 -12.22 3.84
CA LYS A 299 8.27 -12.70 4.57
C LYS A 299 8.73 -11.66 5.59
N ARG A 300 8.84 -10.40 5.19
CA ARG A 300 9.28 -9.32 6.08
C ARG A 300 8.32 -9.10 7.24
N SER A 301 7.01 -9.17 6.96
CA SER A 301 5.96 -9.04 7.98
C SER A 301 6.03 -10.19 8.99
N TYR A 302 6.24 -11.42 8.52
CA TYR A 302 6.45 -12.58 9.39
C TYR A 302 7.66 -12.40 10.30
N GLU A 303 8.81 -11.97 9.76
CA GLU A 303 10.02 -11.71 10.54
C GLU A 303 9.76 -10.69 11.66
N ILE A 304 9.14 -9.55 11.33
CA ILE A 304 8.85 -8.47 12.29
C ILE A 304 7.92 -8.96 13.41
N LEU A 305 6.84 -9.67 13.08
CA LEU A 305 5.89 -10.15 14.08
C LEU A 305 6.46 -11.31 14.91
N SER A 306 7.31 -12.15 14.31
CA SER A 306 8.02 -13.23 15.01
C SER A 306 9.05 -12.67 16.00
N GLU A 307 9.69 -11.54 15.69
CA GLU A 307 10.54 -10.81 16.64
C GLU A 307 9.73 -10.22 17.81
N LEU A 308 8.52 -9.73 17.54
CA LEU A 308 7.67 -9.10 18.55
C LEU A 308 7.01 -10.11 19.50
N SER A 309 6.50 -11.24 18.98
CA SER A 309 5.74 -12.23 19.75
C SER A 309 6.37 -12.59 21.10
N PRO A 310 7.64 -13.04 21.18
CA PRO A 310 8.24 -13.43 22.46
C PRO A 310 8.41 -12.26 23.44
N LEU A 311 8.50 -11.02 22.95
CA LEU A 311 8.56 -9.83 23.82
C LEU A 311 7.22 -9.59 24.51
N ILE A 312 6.11 -9.78 23.79
CA ILE A 312 4.76 -9.63 24.33
C ILE A 312 4.44 -10.80 25.26
N ASP A 313 4.80 -12.03 24.89
CA ASP A 313 4.63 -13.22 25.73
C ASP A 313 5.39 -13.07 27.06
N GLY A 314 6.61 -12.52 27.01
CA GLY A 314 7.39 -12.21 28.21
C GLY A 314 6.68 -11.23 29.15
N LEU A 315 6.15 -10.12 28.60
CA LEU A 315 5.39 -9.13 29.38
C LEU A 315 4.11 -9.73 29.98
N GLN A 316 3.41 -10.59 29.23
CA GLN A 316 2.22 -11.29 29.73
C GLN A 316 2.58 -12.19 30.92
N VAL A 317 3.59 -13.03 30.77
CA VAL A 317 4.00 -13.97 31.83
C VAL A 317 4.44 -13.22 33.09
N GLU A 318 5.19 -12.14 32.93
CA GLU A 318 5.61 -11.28 34.04
C GLU A 318 4.40 -10.62 34.74
N GLN A 319 3.45 -10.08 33.97
CA GLN A 319 2.24 -9.49 34.51
C GLN A 319 1.39 -10.52 35.27
N GLU A 320 1.24 -11.74 34.74
CA GLU A 320 0.54 -12.82 35.42
C GLU A 320 1.24 -13.24 36.72
N ALA A 321 2.57 -13.34 36.73
CA ALA A 321 3.35 -13.68 37.90
C ALA A 321 3.21 -12.60 38.99
N ASN A 322 3.31 -11.32 38.60
CA ASN A 322 3.13 -10.18 39.50
C ASN A 322 1.71 -10.16 40.07
N TYR A 323 0.68 -10.38 39.23
CA TYR A 323 -0.71 -10.47 39.67
C TYR A 323 -0.94 -11.59 40.69
N ARG A 324 -0.37 -12.78 40.45
CA ARG A 324 -0.44 -13.91 41.40
C ARG A 324 0.23 -13.56 42.73
N LYS A 325 1.45 -13.00 42.69
CA LYS A 325 2.21 -12.62 43.88
C LYS A 325 1.49 -11.55 44.72
N SER A 326 0.95 -10.51 44.09
CA SER A 326 0.19 -9.47 44.78
C SER A 326 -1.07 -9.99 45.45
N ARG A 327 -1.68 -11.04 44.88
CA ARG A 327 -2.86 -11.67 45.48
C ARG A 327 -2.51 -12.61 46.63
N GLU A 328 -1.38 -13.31 46.54
CA GLU A 328 -0.84 -14.12 47.63
C GLU A 328 -0.43 -13.27 48.84
N SER A 329 0.23 -12.13 48.63
CA SER A 329 0.60 -11.22 49.72
C SER A 329 -0.62 -10.66 50.45
N ALA A 330 -1.66 -10.26 49.70
CA ALA A 330 -2.93 -9.82 50.29
C ALA A 330 -3.59 -10.91 51.15
N SER A 331 -3.59 -12.16 50.67
CA SER A 331 -4.11 -13.30 51.43
C SER A 331 -3.29 -13.55 52.70
N SER A 332 -1.96 -13.47 52.63
CA SER A 332 -1.07 -13.69 53.77
C SER A 332 -1.24 -12.60 54.84
N ALA A 333 -1.35 -11.33 54.45
CA ALA A 333 -1.59 -10.22 55.38
C ALA A 333 -2.94 -10.36 56.11
N ALA A 334 -3.94 -10.95 55.47
CA ALA A 334 -5.25 -11.18 56.07
C ALA A 334 -5.27 -12.35 57.07
N GLN A 335 -4.27 -13.25 57.06
CA GLN A 335 -4.22 -14.38 57.99
C GLN A 335 -4.11 -13.91 59.44
N GLY A 336 -4.79 -14.62 60.33
CA GLY A 336 -4.84 -14.36 61.77
C GLY A 336 -5.85 -13.28 62.19
N HIS A 337 -6.40 -12.51 61.26
CA HIS A 337 -7.31 -11.41 61.59
C HIS A 337 -8.78 -11.87 61.68
N PRO A 338 -9.59 -11.25 62.56
CA PRO A 338 -11.01 -11.54 62.65
C PRO A 338 -11.75 -11.06 61.39
N MET A 339 -12.66 -11.87 60.88
CA MET A 339 -13.50 -11.51 59.75
C MET A 339 -14.92 -12.02 59.90
N LEU A 340 -15.86 -11.20 59.42
CA LEU A 340 -17.26 -11.57 59.28
C LEU A 340 -17.51 -11.99 57.83
N VAL A 341 -18.00 -13.21 57.65
CA VAL A 341 -18.35 -13.80 56.36
C VAL A 341 -19.86 -14.03 56.33
N GLU A 342 -20.57 -13.41 55.38
CA GLU A 342 -21.98 -13.71 55.13
C GLU A 342 -22.09 -14.70 53.97
N LEU A 343 -22.79 -15.81 54.22
CA LEU A 343 -23.04 -16.86 53.24
C LEU A 343 -24.33 -16.56 52.46
N LYS A 344 -24.45 -17.14 51.26
CA LYS A 344 -25.61 -16.95 50.36
C LYS A 344 -26.92 -17.49 50.94
N ASN A 345 -26.85 -18.43 51.88
CA ASN A 345 -28.02 -18.96 52.61
C ASN A 345 -28.48 -18.03 53.76
N GLY A 346 -27.80 -16.90 53.98
CA GLY A 346 -28.13 -15.94 55.05
C GLY A 346 -27.42 -16.19 56.38
N GLU A 347 -26.67 -17.29 56.52
CA GLU A 347 -25.87 -17.55 57.71
C GLU A 347 -24.65 -16.62 57.75
N THR A 348 -24.25 -16.21 58.95
CA THR A 348 -23.04 -15.42 59.15
C THR A 348 -22.04 -16.19 60.01
N LEU A 349 -20.77 -16.11 59.62
CA LEU A 349 -19.64 -16.71 60.31
C LEU A 349 -18.71 -15.58 60.76
N ASN A 350 -18.46 -15.49 62.06
CA ASN A 350 -17.51 -14.55 62.62
C ASN A 350 -16.36 -15.34 63.28
N GLY A 351 -15.15 -15.24 62.74
CA GLY A 351 -13.99 -15.99 63.23
C GLY A 351 -12.69 -15.45 62.66
N HIS A 352 -11.56 -16.07 63.03
CA HIS A 352 -10.24 -15.63 62.57
C HIS A 352 -9.83 -16.37 61.30
N LEU A 353 -9.38 -15.64 60.27
CA LEU A 353 -8.92 -16.24 59.03
C LEU A 353 -7.65 -17.07 59.28
N VAL A 354 -7.69 -18.36 58.96
CA VAL A 354 -6.52 -19.24 58.96
C VAL A 354 -5.90 -19.29 57.58
N GLN A 355 -6.74 -19.48 56.55
CA GLN A 355 -6.30 -19.62 55.18
C GLN A 355 -7.39 -19.14 54.23
N CYS A 356 -6.98 -18.43 53.17
CA CYS A 356 -7.79 -18.10 52.01
C CYS A 356 -7.06 -18.61 50.78
N ASP A 357 -7.74 -19.31 49.88
CA ASP A 357 -7.16 -19.73 48.61
C ASP A 357 -7.54 -18.81 47.43
N THR A 358 -7.00 -19.14 46.26
CA THR A 358 -7.24 -18.44 44.99
C THR A 358 -8.72 -18.34 44.58
N TRP A 359 -9.57 -19.26 45.05
CA TRP A 359 -10.99 -19.33 44.74
C TRP A 359 -11.86 -18.82 45.90
N MET A 360 -11.28 -18.11 46.86
CA MET A 360 -11.95 -17.59 48.06
C MET A 360 -12.50 -18.71 48.96
N ASN A 361 -11.95 -19.92 48.90
CA ASN A 361 -12.25 -20.90 49.93
C ASN A 361 -11.53 -20.49 51.22
N LEU A 362 -12.28 -20.39 52.32
CA LEU A 362 -11.80 -19.88 53.59
C LEU A 362 -11.76 -20.98 54.64
N THR A 363 -10.71 -20.99 55.45
CA THR A 363 -10.67 -21.72 56.72
C THR A 363 -10.69 -20.69 57.83
N LEU A 364 -11.69 -20.75 58.70
CA LEU A 364 -11.84 -19.87 59.86
C LEU A 364 -11.72 -20.69 61.14
N LYS A 365 -11.04 -20.16 62.16
CA LYS A 365 -10.99 -20.75 63.50
C LYS A 365 -11.74 -19.90 64.52
N GLU A 366 -12.15 -20.54 65.61
CA GLU A 366 -12.86 -19.91 66.73
C GLU A 366 -14.11 -19.17 66.23
N VAL A 367 -14.94 -19.89 65.46
CA VAL A 367 -16.03 -19.31 64.68
C VAL A 367 -17.31 -19.27 65.51
N VAL A 368 -17.97 -18.12 65.51
CA VAL A 368 -19.37 -17.98 65.91
C VAL A 368 -20.23 -17.98 64.65
N GLN A 369 -21.00 -19.04 64.45
CA GLN A 369 -22.01 -19.11 63.42
C GLN A 369 -23.33 -18.55 63.94
N THR A 370 -23.95 -17.67 63.17
CA THR A 370 -25.30 -17.15 63.43
C THR A 370 -26.21 -17.56 62.29
N ASN A 371 -27.35 -18.15 62.63
CA ASN A 371 -28.37 -18.54 61.66
C ASN A 371 -29.02 -17.31 60.97
N PRO A 372 -29.69 -17.49 59.82
CA PRO A 372 -30.28 -16.37 59.06
C PRO A 372 -31.28 -15.54 59.86
N ASP A 373 -32.00 -16.17 60.79
CA ASP A 373 -32.99 -15.51 61.65
C ASP A 373 -32.37 -14.71 62.81
N GLY A 374 -31.05 -14.82 63.05
CA GLY A 374 -30.34 -14.07 64.09
C GLY A 374 -30.51 -14.60 65.52
N ASP A 375 -31.37 -15.60 65.73
CA ASP A 375 -31.81 -16.03 67.06
C ASP A 375 -30.97 -17.16 67.69
N SER A 376 -30.08 -17.78 66.92
CA SER A 376 -29.26 -18.90 67.38
C SER A 376 -27.81 -18.78 66.97
N PHE A 377 -26.93 -19.04 67.93
CA PHE A 377 -25.49 -18.92 67.81
C PHE A 377 -24.82 -20.26 68.14
N MET A 378 -23.97 -20.75 67.24
CA MET A 378 -23.17 -21.95 67.45
C MET A 378 -21.69 -21.58 67.46
N ARG A 379 -20.95 -22.09 68.45
CA ARG A 379 -19.49 -21.95 68.49
C ARG A 379 -18.85 -23.17 67.85
N LEU A 380 -18.05 -22.95 66.83
CA LEU A 380 -17.35 -23.98 66.08
C LEU A 380 -15.83 -23.77 66.23
N PRO A 381 -15.06 -24.81 66.59
CA PRO A 381 -13.61 -24.69 66.68
C PRO A 381 -12.96 -24.26 65.35
N GLU A 382 -13.47 -24.79 64.23
CA GLU A 382 -13.00 -24.49 62.88
C GLU A 382 -14.12 -24.70 61.87
N VAL A 383 -14.14 -23.89 60.81
CA VAL A 383 -15.07 -24.01 59.68
C VAL A 383 -14.32 -23.84 58.36
N TYR A 384 -14.58 -24.74 57.42
CA TYR A 384 -14.16 -24.59 56.03
C TYR A 384 -15.36 -24.13 55.17
N VAL A 385 -15.18 -23.03 54.44
CA VAL A 385 -16.20 -22.41 53.60
C VAL A 385 -15.73 -22.43 52.15
N LYS A 386 -16.55 -22.96 51.24
CA LYS A 386 -16.29 -22.85 49.79
C LYS A 386 -16.62 -21.43 49.30
N GLY A 387 -15.73 -20.83 48.52
CA GLY A 387 -15.86 -19.45 48.03
C GLY A 387 -17.16 -19.20 47.26
N ASN A 388 -17.65 -20.20 46.53
CA ASN A 388 -18.91 -20.13 45.79
C ASN A 388 -20.14 -19.87 46.68
N ASN A 389 -20.06 -20.21 47.97
CA ASN A 389 -21.15 -20.02 48.93
C ASN A 389 -21.07 -18.68 49.67
N ILE A 390 -20.00 -17.91 49.48
CA ILE A 390 -19.80 -16.61 50.11
C ILE A 390 -20.60 -15.56 49.33
N LYS A 391 -21.34 -14.71 50.06
CA LYS A 391 -22.03 -13.54 49.52
C LYS A 391 -21.13 -12.31 49.60
N TYR A 392 -20.61 -12.01 50.79
CA TYR A 392 -19.58 -11.00 51.01
C TYR A 392 -18.84 -11.29 52.31
N LEU A 393 -17.70 -10.62 52.50
CA LEU A 393 -16.93 -10.63 53.74
C LEU A 393 -16.59 -9.19 54.15
N ARG A 394 -16.39 -8.96 55.45
CA ARG A 394 -15.90 -7.69 55.98
C ARG A 394 -14.44 -7.85 56.39
N VAL A 395 -13.58 -7.09 55.73
CA VAL A 395 -12.14 -7.03 56.00
C VAL A 395 -11.90 -5.86 56.98
N PRO A 396 -11.23 -6.09 58.12
CA PRO A 396 -10.75 -5.01 58.98
C PRO A 396 -9.84 -4.02 58.24
N ASP A 397 -9.95 -2.72 58.55
CA ASP A 397 -9.15 -1.66 57.93
C ASP A 397 -7.64 -1.85 58.18
N GLU A 398 -7.26 -2.47 59.30
CA GLU A 398 -5.86 -2.81 59.64
C GLU A 398 -5.20 -3.71 58.59
N ILE A 399 -5.95 -4.63 57.98
CA ILE A 399 -5.44 -5.50 56.90
C ILE A 399 -5.23 -4.69 55.62
N ILE A 400 -6.11 -3.72 55.34
CA ILE A 400 -6.00 -2.84 54.17
C ILE A 400 -4.70 -2.03 54.26
N ASP A 401 -4.40 -1.52 55.45
CA ASP A 401 -3.17 -0.77 55.71
C ASP A 401 -1.93 -1.68 55.73
N ALA A 402 -2.00 -2.86 56.34
CA ALA A 402 -0.90 -3.84 56.34
C ALA A 402 -0.54 -4.33 54.93
N VAL A 403 -1.53 -4.54 54.05
CA VAL A 403 -1.29 -4.89 52.63
C VAL A 403 -0.63 -3.73 51.88
N ARG A 404 -1.04 -2.49 52.14
CA ARG A 404 -0.41 -1.29 51.55
C ARG A 404 1.03 -1.14 52.01
N GLU A 405 1.31 -1.31 53.30
CA GLU A 405 2.66 -1.25 53.84
C GLU A 405 3.55 -2.39 53.32
N GLN A 406 3.04 -3.63 53.24
CA GLN A 406 3.78 -4.75 52.65
C GLN A 406 4.07 -4.54 51.16
N GLN A 407 3.12 -3.98 50.39
CA GLN A 407 3.34 -3.64 48.98
C GLN A 407 4.42 -2.56 48.83
N GLN A 408 4.42 -1.53 49.70
CA GLN A 408 5.44 -0.49 49.72
C GLN A 408 6.82 -1.00 50.14
N GLN A 409 6.91 -1.86 51.15
CA GLN A 409 8.17 -2.48 51.59
C GLN A 409 8.76 -3.41 50.53
N GLN A 410 7.93 -4.21 49.85
CA GLN A 410 8.41 -5.04 48.73
C GLN A 410 8.90 -4.20 47.54
N GLN A 411 8.27 -3.05 47.28
CA GLN A 411 8.75 -2.10 46.27
C GLN A 411 10.09 -1.45 46.65
N GLN A 412 10.28 -1.06 47.92
CA GLN A 412 11.56 -0.50 48.39
C GLN A 412 12.70 -1.53 48.32
N GLN A 413 12.44 -2.81 48.63
CA GLN A 413 13.44 -3.87 48.49
C GLN A 413 13.82 -4.14 47.02
N GLN A 414 12.88 -4.04 46.08
CA GLN A 414 13.19 -4.18 44.65
C GLN A 414 14.04 -3.01 44.12
N GLN A 415 13.76 -1.77 44.56
CA GLN A 415 14.59 -0.61 44.19
C GLN A 415 16.01 -0.69 44.77
N GLN A 416 16.18 -1.21 45.99
CA GLN A 416 17.52 -1.42 46.57
C GLN A 416 18.33 -2.54 45.90
N GLN A 417 17.66 -3.58 45.36
CA GLN A 417 18.35 -4.64 44.62
C GLN A 417 18.80 -4.21 43.22
N GLN A 418 18.12 -3.26 42.57
CA GLN A 418 18.58 -2.68 41.30
C GLN A 418 19.78 -1.73 41.48
N GLN A 419 19.96 -1.10 42.65
CA GLN A 419 21.14 -0.26 42.93
C GLN A 419 22.40 -1.05 43.37
N GLN A 420 22.27 -2.33 43.76
CA GLN A 420 23.41 -3.16 44.19
C GLN A 420 24.02 -4.01 43.06
N GLN A 421 23.48 -3.98 41.84
CA GLN A 421 24.08 -4.61 40.66
C GLN A 421 24.91 -3.60 39.84
N HIS A 422 25.83 -2.89 40.49
CA HIS A 422 27.03 -2.42 39.80
C HIS A 422 28.08 -3.54 39.87
N PRO A 423 28.58 -4.08 38.74
CA PRO A 423 29.72 -4.98 38.79
C PRO A 423 30.94 -4.17 39.24
N HIS A 424 31.45 -4.51 40.42
CA HIS A 424 32.78 -4.11 40.87
C HIS A 424 33.81 -4.51 39.81
N HIS A 425 34.23 -3.56 38.98
CA HIS A 425 35.39 -3.73 38.11
C HIS A 425 36.65 -3.69 38.98
N TYR A 426 37.31 -4.84 39.05
CA TYR A 426 38.56 -5.07 39.76
C TYR A 426 39.66 -4.10 39.30
N GLN A 427 40.16 -3.31 40.23
CA GLN A 427 41.50 -2.73 40.15
C GLN A 427 42.49 -3.78 40.66
N SER A 428 43.21 -4.46 39.76
CA SER A 428 44.62 -4.87 39.94
C SER A 428 45.09 -5.80 38.81
N GLY A 429 46.22 -5.43 38.19
CA GLY A 429 47.23 -6.41 37.81
C GLY A 429 47.28 -6.85 36.35
N PHE A 430 47.91 -6.05 35.48
CA PHE A 430 48.61 -6.60 34.31
C PHE A 430 50.11 -6.33 34.44
N ARG A 431 50.81 -7.32 35.01
CA ARG A 431 52.25 -7.52 34.87
C ARG A 431 52.48 -8.95 34.40
N GLY A 432 52.89 -9.08 33.14
CA GLY A 432 53.85 -10.08 32.66
C GLY A 432 53.45 -11.57 32.65
N ALA A 433 53.27 -12.10 31.43
CA ALA A 433 53.81 -13.37 30.91
C ALA A 433 53.04 -13.63 29.59
N GLY A 434 53.62 -13.87 28.43
CA GLY A 434 54.93 -14.40 28.06
C GLY A 434 54.68 -15.39 26.92
N GLY A 435 55.44 -15.31 25.82
CA GLY A 435 55.54 -16.46 24.89
C GLY A 435 55.54 -16.17 23.38
N ARG A 436 56.75 -15.97 22.86
CA ARG A 436 57.35 -16.59 21.65
C ARG A 436 56.83 -16.30 20.23
N GLY A 437 57.77 -15.77 19.44
CA GLY A 437 57.92 -15.89 17.99
C GLY A 437 58.52 -14.58 17.45
N GLY A 438 59.72 -14.45 16.90
CA GLY A 438 60.62 -15.40 16.22
C GLY A 438 60.96 -14.84 14.83
N GLY A 439 62.21 -14.42 14.59
CA GLY A 439 62.78 -14.10 13.26
C GLY A 439 62.72 -12.61 12.86
N ASN A 440 63.80 -11.82 12.78
CA ASN A 440 65.02 -11.86 11.95
C ASN A 440 64.92 -10.99 10.66
N ASN A 441 65.47 -9.76 10.71
CA ASN A 441 66.24 -9.03 9.67
C ASN A 441 66.48 -7.60 10.21
N GLY A 442 67.69 -7.11 10.52
CA GLY A 442 68.78 -6.77 9.59
C GLY A 442 68.42 -5.47 8.85
N GLY A 443 69.11 -4.32 8.89
CA GLY A 443 70.39 -3.84 9.42
C GLY A 443 70.61 -2.41 8.85
N TYR A 444 71.68 -1.73 9.27
CA TYR A 444 72.32 -0.55 8.63
C TYR A 444 71.58 0.81 8.69
N GLN A 445 72.11 1.82 9.39
CA GLN A 445 73.16 2.80 9.01
C GLN A 445 72.67 4.00 8.15
N ARG A 446 73.00 5.20 8.66
CA ARG A 446 73.32 6.47 7.96
C ARG A 446 72.27 7.18 7.09
N GLY A 447 72.02 8.45 7.45
CA GLY A 447 72.66 9.58 6.77
C GLY A 447 71.87 10.27 5.64
N ASP A 448 71.87 11.61 5.74
CA ASP A 448 71.65 12.61 4.68
C ASP A 448 70.20 12.77 4.18
N GLY A 449 69.58 13.94 4.08
CA GLY A 449 70.10 15.29 3.84
C GLY A 449 69.45 15.80 2.54
N ALA A 450 68.44 16.68 2.64
CA ALA A 450 67.96 17.66 1.63
C ALA A 450 66.54 18.12 2.07
N GLY A 451 66.18 19.39 2.19
CA GLY A 451 66.71 20.58 1.53
C GLY A 451 65.90 20.90 0.26
N GLY A 452 64.77 21.59 0.40
CA GLY A 452 63.99 22.16 -0.71
C GLY A 452 62.65 22.71 -0.20
N ARG A 453 62.53 23.99 0.13
CA ARG A 453 62.20 25.15 -0.74
C ARG A 453 60.78 25.14 -1.30
N GLY A 454 60.08 26.24 -1.02
CA GLY A 454 58.94 26.76 -1.78
C GLY A 454 57.63 26.68 -0.97
N GLY A 455 56.96 27.75 -0.58
CA GLY A 455 57.00 29.13 -1.04
C GLY A 455 55.61 29.56 -1.52
N GLY A 456 55.13 30.69 -1.00
CA GLY A 456 53.97 31.43 -1.51
C GLY A 456 52.64 30.98 -0.90
N GLY A 457 51.79 31.85 -0.36
CA GLY A 457 51.69 33.29 -0.53
C GLY A 457 50.28 33.67 -0.97
N ASP A 458 49.79 34.76 -0.40
CA ASP A 458 48.63 35.58 -0.79
C ASP A 458 47.22 35.07 -0.46
N ARG A 459 46.53 35.73 0.49
CA ARG A 459 45.78 37.02 0.37
C ARG A 459 44.61 36.84 -0.61
N GLY A 460 43.36 36.90 -0.18
CA GLY A 460 42.72 38.01 0.51
C GLY A 460 42.12 38.93 -0.56
N ASP A 461 40.80 38.94 -0.72
CA ASP A 461 40.14 40.12 -1.30
C ASP A 461 38.67 40.24 -0.89
N ARG A 462 38.31 41.48 -0.59
CA ARG A 462 36.98 41.97 -0.23
C ARG A 462 36.53 42.89 -1.36
N GLY A 463 35.30 42.69 -1.80
CA GLY A 463 34.46 43.74 -2.34
C GLY A 463 34.11 43.58 -3.80
N ASP A 464 32.81 43.64 -4.11
CA ASP A 464 32.34 44.62 -5.08
C ASP A 464 30.84 44.91 -4.90
N ARG A 465 30.49 46.18 -5.10
CA ARG A 465 29.14 46.75 -5.20
C ARG A 465 29.09 47.44 -6.57
N GLY A 466 28.04 47.23 -7.36
CA GLY A 466 27.63 48.25 -8.33
C GLY A 466 26.87 47.77 -9.57
N ASP A 467 25.53 47.89 -9.51
CA ASP A 467 24.67 48.70 -10.40
C ASP A 467 24.88 48.65 -11.95
N ARG A 468 23.90 48.08 -12.70
CA ARG A 468 22.97 48.82 -13.60
C ARG A 468 22.22 47.92 -14.60
N GLY A 469 20.90 48.14 -14.68
CA GLY A 469 20.26 48.46 -15.97
C GLY A 469 19.10 47.58 -16.48
N GLY A 470 17.85 48.04 -16.26
CA GLY A 470 16.99 48.40 -17.41
C GLY A 470 15.62 47.72 -17.62
N ARG A 471 14.57 48.57 -17.59
CA ARG A 471 13.21 48.48 -18.21
C ARG A 471 12.23 47.46 -17.61
N GLY A 472 10.96 47.76 -17.34
CA GLY A 472 10.10 48.92 -17.59
C GLY A 472 8.65 48.43 -17.77
N GLY A 473 7.66 49.12 -17.19
CA GLY A 473 6.24 48.87 -17.46
C GLY A 473 5.34 48.96 -16.22
N GLY A 474 4.75 50.13 -15.99
CA GLY A 474 3.75 50.33 -14.93
C GLY A 474 2.31 50.08 -15.40
N ARG A 475 1.39 49.93 -14.44
CA ARG A 475 0.11 50.68 -14.33
C ARG A 475 -0.80 50.10 -13.22
N GLY A 476 -1.25 51.00 -12.33
CA GLY A 476 -2.52 50.98 -11.58
C GLY A 476 -2.64 49.94 -10.45
N GLY A 477 -3.05 50.23 -9.22
CA GLY A 477 -3.74 51.40 -8.66
C GLY A 477 -5.08 50.98 -8.03
N GLY A 478 -5.20 51.13 -6.70
CA GLY A 478 -6.48 51.16 -5.95
C GLY A 478 -6.89 49.84 -5.28
N ARG A 479 -6.66 49.63 -3.97
CA ARG A 479 -7.47 50.08 -2.81
C ARG A 479 -8.95 49.66 -2.88
N GLY A 480 -9.36 48.83 -1.92
CA GLY A 480 -10.77 48.60 -1.60
C GLY A 480 -10.93 47.78 -0.32
N ARG A 481 -11.05 48.47 0.82
CA ARG A 481 -11.55 47.90 2.08
C ARG A 481 -13.04 47.54 1.91
N GLY A 482 -13.50 46.51 2.59
CA GLY A 482 -14.93 46.26 2.76
C GLY A 482 -15.23 45.11 3.72
N ARG A 483 -15.57 45.46 4.97
CA ARG A 483 -16.29 44.61 5.92
C ARG A 483 -17.70 44.33 5.38
N GLY A 484 -18.29 43.20 5.74
CA GLY A 484 -19.74 43.03 5.66
C GLY A 484 -20.22 41.61 5.91
N GLN A 485 -20.72 41.42 7.15
CA GLN A 485 -21.63 40.39 7.66
C GLN A 485 -21.11 38.96 7.84
#